data_AF-A0AAI9T5E1-F1
#
_entry.id   AF-A0AAI9T5E1-F1
#
_cell.length_a   1.000
_cell.length_b   1.000
_cell.length_c   1.000
_cell.angle_alpha   90.00
_cell.angle_beta   90.00
_cell.angle_gamma   90.00
#
_symmetry.space_group_name_H-M   'P 1'
#
loop_
_entity.id
_entity.type
_entity.pdbx_description
1 polymer ?
#
loop_
_entity_poly.entity_id
_entity_poly.type
_entity_poly.pdbx_seq_one_letter_code
_entity_poly.pdbx_strand_id
1 'polypeptide(L)'
;MNKDVRSSIFQNIVNTLDKSNINYNVNLSNHELSLSNGTTIICRGLHTQTKREKLKAFADLEKYALVIDWREESDQYDKNDFSEIRFALRGAKKKIEINTCNPESLRRYLIDYCNNLMPFNEQIMKSKYEQIGKFNRFNRKIINHYSSWRMNNMLSADVKNTLLELEHLDPARARVWSWGLPGQVQGAVFDRYLKFTKLTWSFDKILAGVDFAQADSPNGHKTSASLWVYNSILKKVHKIGKYTHSNATMEYKDVFEQANDIIKFYLSSLKNSTIFIESGLTINVDWGAGGRAFIDVLNREKLKYRYGRLLRFEEVDKSIWIVVDRVNAFIGAMISGKMTHDIILEASNTEYPMIQWKEKPNGGKEEIIDLYDDEFDSDYYALSEYIRDIVKSVNNQLIKEYI
;
A
#
# COMPACT_ATOMS: atom_id res chain seq x y z
N MET A 1 -10.34 -2.76 -1.64
CA MET A 1 -11.69 -2.77 -2.24
C MET A 1 -11.84 -4.04 -3.10
N ASN A 2 -12.67 -5.00 -2.68
CA ASN A 2 -12.91 -6.27 -3.41
C ASN A 2 -14.00 -6.02 -4.47
N LYS A 3 -13.66 -5.40 -5.60
CA LYS A 3 -14.57 -5.36 -6.75
C LYS A 3 -14.57 -6.76 -7.36
N ASP A 4 -15.73 -7.38 -7.51
CA ASP A 4 -15.87 -8.56 -8.36
C ASP A 4 -15.47 -8.16 -9.79
N VAL A 5 -14.26 -8.53 -10.20
CA VAL A 5 -13.66 -8.19 -11.50
C VAL A 5 -14.62 -8.55 -12.63
N ARG A 6 -15.34 -9.68 -12.50
CA ARG A 6 -16.38 -10.11 -13.46
C ARG A 6 -17.49 -9.07 -13.60
N SER A 7 -18.02 -8.58 -12.48
CA SER A 7 -19.10 -7.59 -12.47
C SER A 7 -18.64 -6.25 -13.05
N SER A 8 -17.40 -5.83 -12.74
CA SER A 8 -16.82 -4.59 -13.27
C SER A 8 -16.60 -4.64 -14.78
N ILE A 9 -16.05 -5.74 -15.30
CA ILE A 9 -15.82 -5.93 -16.75
C ILE A 9 -17.16 -5.98 -17.49
N PHE A 10 -18.12 -6.75 -16.98
CA PHE A 10 -19.44 -6.87 -17.58
C PHE A 10 -20.11 -5.50 -17.71
N GLN A 11 -20.08 -4.69 -16.65
CA GLN A 11 -20.64 -3.33 -16.69
C GLN A 11 -19.92 -2.41 -17.68
N ASN A 12 -18.59 -2.52 -17.81
CA ASN A 12 -17.83 -1.74 -18.78
C ASN A 12 -18.21 -2.09 -20.22
N ILE A 13 -18.45 -3.38 -20.51
CA ILE A 13 -18.91 -3.81 -21.83
C ILE A 13 -20.30 -3.25 -22.12
N VAL A 14 -21.25 -3.38 -21.19
CA VAL A 14 -22.60 -2.80 -21.28
C VAL A 14 -22.54 -1.31 -21.59
N ASN A 15 -21.80 -0.54 -20.79
CA ASN A 15 -21.64 0.91 -20.98
C ASN A 15 -21.05 1.27 -22.36
N THR A 16 -20.17 0.42 -22.89
CA THR A 16 -19.54 0.64 -24.20
C THR A 16 -20.52 0.37 -25.34
N LEU A 17 -21.32 -0.69 -25.22
CA LEU A 17 -22.37 -1.02 -26.19
C LEU A 17 -23.44 0.08 -26.23
N ASP A 18 -23.87 0.58 -25.06
CA ASP A 18 -24.84 1.68 -24.94
C ASP A 18 -24.31 2.95 -25.59
N LYS A 19 -23.07 3.37 -25.25
CA LYS A 19 -22.42 4.54 -25.86
C LYS A 19 -22.27 4.43 -27.38
N SER A 20 -22.17 3.21 -27.89
CA SER A 20 -22.02 2.93 -29.32
C SER A 20 -23.36 2.71 -30.03
N ASN A 21 -24.49 2.83 -29.32
CA ASN A 21 -25.83 2.52 -29.83
C ASN A 21 -25.95 1.11 -30.45
N ILE A 22 -25.27 0.13 -29.85
CA ILE A 22 -25.34 -1.27 -30.28
C ILE A 22 -26.41 -1.98 -29.44
N ASN A 23 -27.42 -2.55 -30.09
CA ASN A 23 -28.47 -3.30 -29.40
C ASN A 23 -27.96 -4.69 -28.97
N TYR A 24 -28.28 -5.08 -27.73
CA TYR A 24 -27.94 -6.38 -27.16
C TYR A 24 -29.07 -6.89 -26.25
N ASN A 25 -29.14 -8.22 -26.12
CA ASN A 25 -29.95 -8.89 -25.12
C ASN A 25 -29.06 -9.34 -23.96
N VAL A 26 -29.53 -9.14 -22.73
CA VAL A 26 -28.79 -9.50 -21.52
C VAL A 26 -29.39 -10.73 -20.86
N ASN A 27 -28.52 -11.66 -20.45
CA ASN A 27 -28.84 -12.68 -19.46
C ASN A 27 -27.99 -12.47 -18.21
N LEU A 28 -28.59 -11.85 -17.18
CA LEU A 28 -27.93 -11.48 -15.93
C LEU A 28 -27.51 -12.71 -15.10
N SER A 29 -28.24 -13.83 -15.19
CA SER A 29 -27.92 -15.02 -14.41
C SER A 29 -26.56 -15.62 -14.79
N ASN A 30 -26.19 -15.50 -16.07
CA ASN A 30 -24.96 -16.04 -16.64
C ASN A 30 -23.97 -14.96 -17.08
N HIS A 31 -24.23 -13.67 -16.81
CA HIS A 31 -23.40 -12.55 -17.30
C HIS A 31 -23.08 -12.68 -18.80
N GLU A 32 -24.12 -12.91 -19.59
CA GLU A 32 -24.03 -13.15 -21.03
C GLU A 32 -24.77 -12.06 -21.80
N LEU A 33 -24.17 -11.61 -22.91
CA LEU A 33 -24.75 -10.66 -23.85
C LEU A 33 -24.87 -11.32 -25.22
N SER A 34 -26.00 -11.15 -25.89
CA SER A 34 -26.22 -11.61 -27.26
C SER A 34 -26.57 -10.44 -28.16
N LEU A 35 -25.85 -10.28 -29.26
CA LEU A 35 -26.07 -9.22 -30.25
C LEU A 35 -26.88 -9.78 -31.44
N SER A 36 -27.60 -8.90 -32.15
CA SER A 36 -28.45 -9.28 -33.29
C SER A 36 -27.70 -9.93 -34.46
N ASN A 37 -26.40 -9.68 -34.57
CA ASN A 37 -25.53 -10.29 -35.58
C ASN A 37 -25.04 -11.70 -35.22
N GLY A 38 -25.53 -12.30 -34.12
CA GLY A 38 -25.13 -13.63 -33.66
C GLY A 38 -23.86 -13.65 -32.81
N THR A 39 -23.32 -12.49 -32.43
CA THR A 39 -22.20 -12.42 -31.48
C THR A 39 -22.69 -12.68 -30.06
N THR A 40 -21.97 -13.53 -29.32
CA THR A 40 -22.21 -13.79 -27.90
C THR A 40 -20.99 -13.41 -27.09
N ILE A 41 -21.19 -12.66 -26.01
CA ILE A 41 -20.16 -12.26 -25.04
C ILE A 41 -20.51 -12.91 -23.71
N ILE A 42 -19.54 -13.59 -23.08
CA ILE A 42 -19.75 -14.30 -21.83
C ILE A 42 -18.66 -13.89 -20.84
N CYS A 43 -19.04 -13.34 -19.69
CA CYS A 43 -18.11 -13.03 -18.62
C CYS A 43 -18.09 -14.17 -17.58
N ARG A 44 -16.90 -14.68 -17.27
CA ARG A 44 -16.67 -15.75 -16.28
C ARG A 44 -15.59 -15.34 -15.30
N GLY A 45 -15.75 -15.71 -14.03
CA GLY A 45 -14.69 -15.63 -13.02
C GLY A 45 -14.10 -17.02 -12.80
N LEU A 46 -12.78 -17.13 -12.67
CA LEU A 46 -12.10 -18.42 -12.48
C LEU A 46 -12.17 -18.90 -11.02
N HIS A 47 -12.20 -17.97 -10.08
CA HIS A 47 -12.27 -18.21 -8.64
C HIS A 47 -13.47 -17.47 -8.05
N THR A 48 -14.35 -18.18 -7.35
CA THR A 48 -15.34 -17.56 -6.46
C THR A 48 -14.88 -17.76 -5.02
N GLN A 49 -15.29 -16.87 -4.10
CA GLN A 49 -14.88 -16.89 -2.68
C GLN A 49 -15.08 -18.25 -1.98
N THR A 50 -15.91 -19.13 -2.52
CA THR A 50 -16.24 -20.42 -1.89
C THR A 50 -15.84 -21.66 -2.69
N LYS A 51 -15.52 -21.57 -3.99
CA LYS A 51 -15.16 -22.74 -4.84
C LYS A 51 -14.30 -22.35 -6.05
N ARG A 52 -13.35 -23.23 -6.42
CA ARG A 52 -12.79 -23.29 -7.79
C ARG A 52 -13.90 -23.83 -8.68
N GLU A 53 -14.58 -22.97 -9.43
CA GLU A 53 -15.51 -23.44 -10.45
C GLU A 53 -14.67 -24.10 -11.54
N LYS A 54 -14.73 -25.43 -11.67
CA LYS A 54 -14.12 -26.10 -12.82
C LYS A 54 -14.82 -25.57 -14.07
N LEU A 55 -14.09 -24.83 -14.91
CA LEU A 55 -14.58 -24.41 -16.21
C LEU A 55 -14.98 -25.67 -16.99
N LYS A 56 -16.29 -25.87 -17.18
CA LYS A 56 -16.78 -26.92 -18.06
C LYS A 56 -16.41 -26.57 -19.49
N ALA A 57 -16.23 -27.59 -20.32
CA ALA A 57 -16.07 -27.41 -21.75
C ALA A 57 -17.24 -26.60 -22.32
N PHE A 58 -16.95 -25.54 -23.06
CA PHE A 58 -17.98 -24.85 -23.82
C PHE A 58 -18.41 -25.76 -24.97
N ALA A 59 -19.71 -26.06 -25.03
CA ALA A 59 -20.30 -26.82 -26.13
C ALA A 59 -20.32 -25.98 -27.41
N ASP A 60 -20.18 -26.66 -28.55
CA ASP A 60 -20.44 -26.12 -29.90
C ASP A 60 -19.64 -24.88 -30.29
N LEU A 61 -18.42 -24.70 -29.77
CA LEU A 61 -17.56 -23.56 -30.16
C LEU A 61 -17.24 -23.53 -31.67
N GLU A 62 -17.35 -24.67 -32.34
CA GLU A 62 -17.13 -24.81 -33.79
C GLU A 62 -18.16 -24.09 -34.66
N LYS A 63 -19.31 -23.69 -34.08
CA LYS A 63 -20.33 -22.90 -34.76
C LYS A 63 -19.92 -21.44 -34.95
N TYR A 64 -18.99 -20.95 -34.12
CA TYR A 64 -18.51 -19.58 -34.19
C TYR A 64 -17.36 -19.45 -35.19
N ALA A 65 -17.40 -18.40 -36.01
CA ALA A 65 -16.34 -18.11 -36.97
C ALA A 65 -15.01 -17.71 -36.30
N LEU A 66 -15.09 -17.12 -35.10
CA LEU A 66 -13.97 -16.66 -34.29
C LEU A 66 -14.35 -16.69 -32.81
N VAL A 67 -13.42 -17.14 -31.98
CA VAL A 67 -13.51 -17.03 -30.51
C VAL A 67 -12.41 -16.08 -30.02
N ILE A 68 -12.78 -15.08 -29.23
CA ILE A 68 -11.84 -14.20 -28.53
C ILE A 68 -11.87 -14.56 -27.06
N ASP A 69 -10.73 -15.00 -26.54
CA ASP A 69 -10.51 -15.33 -25.13
C ASP A 69 -9.70 -14.19 -24.51
N TRP A 70 -10.38 -13.29 -23.80
CA TRP A 70 -9.77 -12.15 -23.10
C TRP A 70 -9.75 -12.41 -21.59
N ARG A 71 -8.54 -12.41 -21.03
CA ARG A 71 -8.26 -12.62 -19.61
C ARG A 71 -7.73 -11.34 -18.97
N GLU A 72 -8.46 -10.81 -18.00
CA GLU A 72 -8.09 -9.64 -17.19
C GLU A 72 -7.42 -10.04 -15.88
N GLU A 73 -6.50 -9.21 -15.38
CA GLU A 73 -5.62 -9.50 -14.22
C GLU A 73 -4.95 -10.88 -14.35
N SER A 74 -4.52 -11.18 -15.57
CA SER A 74 -4.02 -12.50 -15.98
C SER A 74 -2.66 -12.89 -15.37
N ASP A 75 -1.97 -11.95 -14.71
CA ASP A 75 -0.80 -12.22 -13.88
C ASP A 75 -1.15 -13.05 -12.63
N GLN A 76 -2.41 -13.02 -12.19
CA GLN A 76 -2.89 -13.81 -11.07
C GLN A 76 -3.10 -15.28 -11.41
N TYR A 77 -3.09 -15.65 -12.69
CA TYR A 77 -3.40 -17.01 -13.13
C TYR A 77 -2.13 -17.87 -13.13
N ASP A 78 -2.25 -19.10 -12.63
CA ASP A 78 -1.16 -20.06 -12.69
C ASP A 78 -1.17 -20.87 -14.01
N LYS A 79 -0.13 -21.67 -14.23
CA LYS A 79 -0.02 -22.51 -15.44
C LYS A 79 -1.20 -23.49 -15.60
N ASN A 80 -1.77 -23.97 -14.50
CA ASN A 80 -2.91 -24.89 -14.52
C ASN A 80 -4.18 -24.16 -14.93
N ASP A 81 -4.40 -22.94 -14.44
CA ASP A 81 -5.53 -22.08 -14.82
C ASP A 81 -5.54 -21.83 -16.33
N PHE A 82 -4.38 -21.46 -16.91
CA PHE A 82 -4.23 -21.34 -18.36
C PHE A 82 -4.52 -22.64 -19.11
N SER A 83 -4.16 -23.79 -18.54
CA SER A 83 -4.45 -25.11 -19.12
C SER A 83 -5.94 -25.45 -19.08
N GLU A 84 -6.60 -25.20 -17.95
CA GLU A 84 -8.04 -25.41 -17.76
C GLU A 84 -8.87 -24.56 -18.74
N ILE A 85 -8.52 -23.27 -18.89
CA ILE A 85 -9.17 -22.37 -19.87
C ILE A 85 -8.98 -22.89 -21.29
N ARG A 86 -7.75 -23.29 -21.67
CA ARG A 86 -7.48 -23.84 -23.00
C ARG A 86 -8.28 -25.12 -23.26
N PHE A 87 -8.42 -25.99 -22.26
CA PHE A 87 -9.22 -27.19 -22.37
C PHE A 87 -10.71 -26.87 -22.52
N ALA A 88 -11.22 -25.89 -21.78
CA ALA A 88 -12.60 -25.44 -21.87
C ALA A 88 -12.94 -24.89 -23.27
N LEU A 89 -11.97 -24.29 -23.96
CA LEU A 89 -12.13 -23.64 -25.27
C LEU A 89 -11.65 -24.47 -26.47
N ARG A 90 -11.41 -25.78 -26.31
CA ARG A 90 -10.76 -26.63 -27.33
C ARG A 90 -11.49 -26.78 -28.66
N GLY A 91 -12.80 -26.50 -28.74
CA GLY A 91 -13.62 -26.70 -29.94
C GLY A 91 -13.60 -25.54 -30.96
N ALA A 92 -12.88 -24.45 -30.68
CA ALA A 92 -12.89 -23.27 -31.55
C ALA A 92 -12.08 -23.46 -32.85
N LYS A 93 -12.69 -23.14 -34.01
CA LYS A 93 -12.01 -23.20 -35.33
C LYS A 93 -10.91 -22.15 -35.50
N LYS A 94 -11.17 -20.91 -35.05
CA LYS A 94 -10.22 -19.80 -35.02
C LYS A 94 -10.29 -19.15 -33.66
N LYS A 95 -9.12 -18.85 -33.07
CA LYS A 95 -9.04 -18.28 -31.73
C LYS A 95 -8.00 -17.16 -31.64
N ILE A 96 -8.37 -16.09 -30.95
CA ILE A 96 -7.45 -15.04 -30.48
C ILE A 96 -7.43 -15.12 -28.95
N GLU A 97 -6.24 -15.18 -28.35
CA GLU A 97 -6.03 -15.13 -26.89
C GLU A 97 -5.45 -13.75 -26.55
N ILE A 98 -6.11 -13.01 -25.66
CA ILE A 98 -5.70 -11.69 -25.15
C ILE A 98 -5.51 -11.82 -23.65
N ASN A 99 -4.35 -11.42 -23.14
CA ASN A 99 -4.06 -11.40 -21.71
C ASN A 99 -3.65 -9.97 -21.33
N THR A 100 -4.36 -9.37 -20.40
CA THR A 100 -4.08 -8.04 -19.85
C THR A 100 -3.80 -8.17 -18.36
N CYS A 101 -2.80 -7.44 -17.88
CA CYS A 101 -2.42 -7.42 -16.47
C CYS A 101 -1.47 -6.25 -16.18
N ASN A 102 -1.39 -5.87 -14.91
CA ASN A 102 -0.26 -5.10 -14.42
C ASN A 102 0.93 -6.04 -14.21
N PRO A 103 2.17 -5.60 -14.45
CA PRO A 103 3.31 -6.48 -14.41
C PRO A 103 3.84 -6.68 -12.97
N GLU A 104 3.05 -7.31 -12.08
CA GLU A 104 3.36 -7.43 -10.64
C GLU A 104 4.72 -8.08 -10.32
N SER A 105 5.11 -9.13 -11.04
CA SER A 105 6.38 -9.82 -10.78
C SER A 105 6.85 -10.64 -11.97
N LEU A 106 8.16 -10.62 -12.22
CA LEU A 106 8.83 -11.47 -13.21
C LEU A 106 8.73 -12.97 -12.91
N ARG A 107 8.32 -13.41 -11.72
CA ARG A 107 8.11 -14.85 -11.45
C ARG A 107 6.67 -15.31 -11.68
N ARG A 108 5.73 -14.39 -11.96
CA ARG A 108 4.38 -14.78 -12.41
C ARG A 108 4.50 -15.45 -13.77
N TYR A 109 3.80 -16.56 -13.97
CA TYR A 109 3.95 -17.41 -15.14
C TYR A 109 3.82 -16.65 -16.47
N LEU A 110 2.80 -15.81 -16.62
CA LEU A 110 2.58 -15.04 -17.86
C LEU A 110 3.65 -13.96 -18.06
N ILE A 111 3.99 -13.22 -16.99
CA ILE A 111 4.96 -12.13 -17.05
C ILE A 111 6.35 -12.69 -17.36
N ASP A 112 6.77 -13.78 -16.69
CA ASP A 112 8.01 -14.50 -16.96
C ASP A 112 8.08 -14.93 -18.44
N TYR A 113 7.01 -15.57 -18.93
CA TYR A 113 6.94 -16.01 -20.32
C TYR A 113 7.09 -14.84 -21.31
N CYS A 114 6.37 -13.73 -21.08
CA CYS A 114 6.43 -12.53 -21.91
C CYS A 114 7.82 -11.86 -21.84
N ASN A 115 8.42 -11.78 -20.66
CA ASN A 115 9.76 -11.21 -20.46
C ASN A 115 10.85 -12.08 -21.08
N ASN A 116 10.70 -13.40 -21.08
CA ASN A 116 11.62 -14.32 -21.77
C ASN A 116 11.51 -14.23 -23.31
N LEU A 117 10.35 -13.87 -23.86
CA LEU A 117 10.19 -13.60 -25.29
C LEU A 117 10.74 -12.23 -25.68
N MET A 118 10.44 -11.23 -24.86
CA MET A 118 10.83 -9.84 -25.06
C MET A 118 11.18 -9.25 -23.70
N PRO A 119 12.48 -9.21 -23.34
CA PRO A 119 12.90 -8.60 -22.11
C PRO A 119 12.43 -7.16 -22.03
N PHE A 120 11.88 -6.80 -20.87
CA PHE A 120 11.47 -5.44 -20.60
C PHE A 120 12.68 -4.49 -20.72
N ASN A 121 12.48 -3.34 -21.37
CA ASN A 121 13.51 -2.32 -21.50
C ASN A 121 13.05 -0.98 -20.92
N GLU A 122 13.61 -0.63 -19.76
CA GLU A 122 13.26 0.60 -19.03
C GLU A 122 13.54 1.88 -19.84
N GLN A 123 14.63 1.91 -20.61
CA GLN A 123 14.98 3.07 -21.42
C GLN A 123 13.97 3.28 -22.56
N ILE A 124 13.49 2.19 -23.18
CA ILE A 124 12.43 2.26 -24.18
C ILE A 124 11.13 2.75 -23.54
N MET A 125 10.71 2.18 -22.41
CA MET A 125 9.47 2.60 -21.76
C MET A 125 9.51 4.05 -21.27
N LYS A 126 10.66 4.55 -20.81
CA LYS A 126 10.84 5.97 -20.44
C LYS A 126 10.76 6.92 -21.63
N SER A 127 11.16 6.48 -22.83
CA SER A 127 11.26 7.36 -24.01
C SER A 127 10.08 7.26 -24.97
N LYS A 128 9.52 6.06 -25.15
CA LYS A 128 8.44 5.78 -26.11
C LYS A 128 7.11 5.44 -25.45
N TYR A 129 7.12 5.16 -24.15
CA TYR A 129 5.94 4.76 -23.37
C TYR A 129 5.30 3.42 -23.79
N GLU A 130 5.89 2.75 -24.77
CA GLU A 130 5.51 1.41 -25.19
C GLU A 130 6.71 0.62 -25.75
N GLN A 131 6.60 -0.71 -25.66
CA GLN A 131 7.51 -1.66 -26.26
C GLN A 131 6.69 -2.81 -26.84
N ILE A 132 6.77 -3.00 -28.17
CA ILE A 132 6.01 -4.02 -28.90
C ILE A 132 6.95 -4.99 -29.60
N GLY A 133 6.67 -6.28 -29.46
CA GLY A 133 7.36 -7.36 -30.16
C GLY A 133 6.38 -8.31 -30.83
N LYS A 134 6.74 -8.79 -32.02
CA LYS A 134 5.96 -9.76 -32.80
C LYS A 134 6.77 -11.03 -32.98
N PHE A 135 6.21 -12.16 -32.57
CA PHE A 135 6.92 -13.44 -32.51
C PHE A 135 6.10 -14.54 -33.17
N ASN A 136 6.79 -15.51 -33.75
CA ASN A 136 6.19 -16.76 -34.23
C ASN A 136 6.74 -17.90 -33.36
N ARG A 137 5.88 -18.56 -32.58
CA ARG A 137 6.27 -19.70 -31.73
C ARG A 137 5.14 -20.72 -31.65
N PHE A 138 5.48 -22.00 -31.70
CA PHE A 138 4.51 -23.11 -31.59
C PHE A 138 3.31 -22.96 -32.54
N ASN A 139 3.57 -22.56 -33.80
CA ASN A 139 2.54 -22.26 -34.82
C ASN A 139 1.54 -21.17 -34.41
N ARG A 140 1.93 -20.28 -33.50
CA ARG A 140 1.15 -19.11 -33.08
C ARG A 140 1.90 -17.83 -33.42
N LYS A 141 1.14 -16.82 -33.84
CA LYS A 141 1.58 -15.43 -33.88
C LYS A 141 1.32 -14.83 -32.51
N ILE A 142 2.36 -14.34 -31.87
CA ILE A 142 2.32 -13.74 -30.53
C ILE A 142 2.69 -12.27 -30.68
N ILE A 143 1.90 -11.39 -30.07
CA ILE A 143 2.22 -9.98 -29.91
C ILE A 143 2.40 -9.76 -28.42
N ASN A 144 3.57 -9.26 -28.01
CA ASN A 144 3.81 -8.80 -26.66
C ASN A 144 3.86 -7.26 -26.69
N HIS A 145 3.10 -6.60 -25.84
CA HIS A 145 2.99 -5.13 -25.78
C HIS A 145 3.05 -4.67 -24.34
N TYR A 146 4.20 -4.10 -23.94
CA TYR A 146 4.29 -3.31 -22.72
C TYR A 146 3.83 -1.89 -23.03
N SER A 147 2.97 -1.32 -22.20
CA SER A 147 2.42 0.03 -22.38
C SER A 147 2.34 0.76 -21.05
N SER A 148 2.39 2.09 -21.12
CA SER A 148 2.19 3.01 -19.99
C SER A 148 0.89 3.79 -20.18
N TRP A 149 0.33 4.32 -19.09
CA TRP A 149 -0.83 5.22 -19.11
C TRP A 149 -0.63 6.41 -20.05
N ARG A 150 0.61 6.80 -20.35
CA ARG A 150 0.94 7.90 -21.27
C ARG A 150 0.43 7.67 -22.70
N MET A 151 0.20 6.41 -23.09
CA MET A 151 -0.43 6.05 -24.36
C MET A 151 -1.94 6.35 -24.37
N ASN A 152 -2.56 6.59 -23.20
CA ASN A 152 -3.97 6.89 -23.09
C ASN A 152 -4.25 8.38 -23.37
N ASN A 153 -4.70 8.66 -24.59
CA ASN A 153 -5.08 10.00 -25.03
C ASN A 153 -6.38 10.52 -24.39
N MET A 154 -7.14 9.67 -23.68
CA MET A 154 -8.40 10.05 -23.02
C MET A 154 -8.20 10.56 -21.59
N LEU A 155 -6.97 10.52 -21.04
CA LEU A 155 -6.70 11.07 -19.71
C LEU A 155 -6.71 12.60 -19.75
N SER A 156 -7.40 13.21 -18.79
CA SER A 156 -7.42 14.67 -18.60
C SER A 156 -6.04 15.20 -18.22
N ALA A 157 -5.78 16.49 -18.50
CA ALA A 157 -4.52 17.13 -18.13
C ALA A 157 -4.25 17.04 -16.62
N ASP A 158 -5.29 17.18 -15.78
CA ASP A 158 -5.19 17.10 -14.33
C ASP A 158 -4.72 15.72 -13.86
N VAL A 159 -5.30 14.64 -14.41
CA VAL A 159 -4.87 13.26 -14.08
C VAL A 159 -3.42 13.04 -14.51
N LYS A 160 -3.04 13.49 -15.71
CA LYS A 160 -1.66 13.39 -16.20
C LYS A 160 -0.67 14.13 -15.29
N ASN A 161 -0.99 15.37 -14.92
CA ASN A 161 -0.16 16.17 -14.02
C ASN A 161 -0.03 15.51 -12.65
N THR A 162 -1.12 14.94 -12.13
CA THR A 162 -1.11 14.24 -10.83
C THR A 162 -0.23 12.99 -10.88
N LEU A 163 -0.28 12.21 -11.97
CA LEU A 163 0.59 11.05 -12.18
C LEU A 163 2.06 11.46 -12.29
N LEU A 164 2.36 12.53 -13.05
CA LEU A 164 3.73 13.06 -13.18
C LEU A 164 4.28 13.58 -11.85
N GLU A 165 3.44 14.25 -11.06
CA GLU A 165 3.82 14.70 -9.72
C GLU A 165 4.11 13.49 -8.81
N LEU A 166 3.26 12.45 -8.83
CA LEU A 166 3.50 11.23 -8.08
C LEU A 166 4.82 10.55 -8.48
N GLU A 167 5.21 10.60 -9.75
CA GLU A 167 6.51 10.05 -10.19
C GLU A 167 7.71 10.80 -9.66
N HIS A 168 7.61 12.12 -9.56
CA HIS A 168 8.64 12.95 -8.97
C HIS A 168 8.75 12.67 -7.46
N LEU A 169 7.60 12.47 -6.83
CA LEU A 169 7.42 12.34 -5.40
C LEU A 169 7.74 10.93 -4.87
N ASP A 170 7.36 9.87 -5.59
CA ASP A 170 7.62 8.46 -5.27
C ASP A 170 8.16 7.70 -6.51
N PRO A 171 9.46 7.89 -6.84
CA PRO A 171 10.07 7.23 -7.99
C PRO A 171 10.07 5.69 -7.88
N ALA A 172 10.07 5.13 -6.66
CA ALA A 172 10.13 3.69 -6.46
C ALA A 172 8.81 3.02 -6.87
N ARG A 173 7.69 3.58 -6.43
CA ARG A 173 6.36 3.10 -6.80
C ARG A 173 5.99 3.44 -8.24
N ALA A 174 6.44 4.60 -8.73
CA ALA A 174 6.29 5.01 -10.13
C ALA A 174 6.84 4.01 -11.14
N ARG A 175 7.95 3.33 -10.81
CA ARG A 175 8.54 2.29 -11.67
C ARG A 175 7.50 1.26 -12.06
N VAL A 176 6.78 0.72 -11.08
CA VAL A 176 5.79 -0.35 -11.30
C VAL A 176 4.53 0.24 -11.92
N TRP A 177 3.91 1.22 -11.26
CA TRP A 177 2.53 1.63 -11.57
C TRP A 177 2.41 2.69 -12.66
N SER A 178 3.49 3.44 -12.93
CA SER A 178 3.49 4.45 -13.97
C SER A 178 4.26 4.01 -15.21
N TRP A 179 5.50 3.54 -15.03
CA TRP A 179 6.37 3.15 -16.13
C TRP A 179 6.09 1.73 -16.64
N GLY A 180 5.32 0.94 -15.88
CA GLY A 180 4.96 -0.43 -16.24
C GLY A 180 6.13 -1.41 -16.12
N LEU A 181 7.08 -1.14 -15.22
CA LEU A 181 8.18 -2.07 -14.96
C LEU A 181 7.66 -3.34 -14.27
N PRO A 182 8.03 -4.53 -14.77
CA PRO A 182 7.79 -5.76 -14.07
C PRO A 182 8.48 -5.79 -12.70
N GLY A 183 7.70 -6.04 -11.66
CA GLY A 183 8.22 -6.16 -10.29
C GLY A 183 7.35 -5.47 -9.25
N GLN A 184 7.81 -5.56 -8.01
CA GLN A 184 7.15 -4.96 -6.86
C GLN A 184 7.96 -3.77 -6.35
N VAL A 185 7.32 -2.92 -5.55
CA VAL A 185 8.05 -1.95 -4.72
C VAL A 185 8.92 -2.76 -3.75
N GLN A 186 10.23 -2.46 -3.74
CA GLN A 186 11.25 -3.19 -2.99
C GLN A 186 12.21 -2.20 -2.33
N GLY A 187 12.92 -2.68 -1.31
CA GLY A 187 13.91 -1.91 -0.58
C GLY A 187 13.30 -1.02 0.50
N ALA A 188 14.09 -0.03 0.95
CA ALA A 188 13.74 0.81 2.09
C ALA A 188 12.47 1.63 1.83
N VAL A 189 11.55 1.57 2.79
CA VAL A 189 10.22 2.17 2.71
C VAL A 189 10.31 3.69 2.86
N PHE A 190 10.93 4.16 3.94
CA PHE A 190 10.89 5.57 4.35
C PHE A 190 12.17 6.35 4.11
N ASP A 191 13.33 5.67 4.01
CA ASP A 191 14.67 6.28 3.98
C ASP A 191 14.77 7.52 3.07
N ARG A 192 14.29 7.39 1.84
CA ARG A 192 14.29 8.44 0.81
C ARG A 192 13.34 9.61 1.05
N TYR A 193 12.39 9.48 1.98
CA TYR A 193 11.35 10.47 2.27
C TYR A 193 11.57 11.20 3.59
N LEU A 194 12.47 10.71 4.44
CA LEU A 194 12.82 11.33 5.70
C LEU A 194 13.38 12.74 5.48
N LYS A 195 12.83 13.71 6.21
CA LYS A 195 13.28 15.10 6.21
C LYS A 195 13.53 15.56 7.64
N PHE A 196 14.78 15.85 7.93
CA PHE A 196 15.23 16.42 9.20
C PHE A 196 15.39 17.94 9.06
N THR A 197 14.64 18.69 9.86
CA THR A 197 14.55 20.16 9.77
C THR A 197 14.37 20.76 11.15
N LYS A 198 14.57 22.06 11.31
CA LYS A 198 14.11 22.76 12.51
C LYS A 198 12.61 23.05 12.39
N LEU A 199 11.89 22.99 13.51
CA LEU A 199 10.52 23.48 13.57
C LEU A 199 10.48 24.98 13.23
N THR A 200 9.75 25.34 12.17
CA THR A 200 9.66 26.72 11.63
C THR A 200 8.25 27.30 11.68
N TRP A 201 7.30 26.57 12.25
CA TRP A 201 5.89 26.93 12.30
C TRP A 201 5.32 26.69 13.70
N SER A 202 4.28 27.43 14.05
CA SER A 202 3.57 27.26 15.33
C SER A 202 2.72 26.00 15.32
N PHE A 203 2.46 25.43 16.49
CA PHE A 203 1.60 24.26 16.66
C PHE A 203 0.52 24.54 17.70
N ASP A 204 -0.57 23.79 17.63
CA ASP A 204 -1.71 23.90 18.54
C ASP A 204 -2.01 22.61 19.30
N LYS A 205 -1.38 21.50 18.90
CA LYS A 205 -1.50 20.20 19.57
C LYS A 205 -0.16 19.52 19.70
N ILE A 206 -0.11 18.63 20.69
CA ILE A 206 1.00 17.74 20.92
C ILE A 206 0.45 16.33 21.01
N LEU A 207 1.12 15.42 20.31
CA LEU A 207 0.71 14.05 20.10
C LEU A 207 1.81 13.13 20.60
N ALA A 208 1.45 12.03 21.23
CA ALA A 208 2.39 11.12 21.85
C ALA A 208 1.92 9.68 21.70
N GLY A 209 2.87 8.79 21.44
CA GLY A 209 2.62 7.38 21.25
C GLY A 209 3.68 6.54 21.95
N VAL A 210 3.30 5.36 22.41
CA VAL A 210 4.20 4.36 23.00
C VAL A 210 3.91 3.02 22.38
N ASP A 211 4.94 2.41 21.83
CA ASP A 211 4.99 1.00 21.48
C ASP A 211 5.81 0.27 22.53
N PHE A 212 5.27 -0.81 23.07
CA PHE A 212 5.87 -1.53 24.19
C PHE A 212 6.27 -2.94 23.77
N ALA A 213 7.55 -3.23 23.92
CA ALA A 213 8.10 -4.55 23.69
C ALA A 213 8.39 -5.26 25.02
N GLN A 214 7.82 -6.45 25.22
CA GLN A 214 8.28 -7.36 26.28
C GLN A 214 9.63 -8.00 25.88
N ALA A 215 10.63 -7.89 26.74
CA ALA A 215 11.97 -8.48 26.56
C ALA A 215 11.92 -10.02 26.70
N ASP A 216 12.66 -10.86 25.99
CA ASP A 216 13.95 -10.74 25.30
C ASP A 216 13.83 -11.21 23.83
N SER A 217 13.18 -10.43 22.96
CA SER A 217 13.05 -10.89 21.57
C SER A 217 14.44 -10.94 20.90
N PRO A 218 14.87 -12.10 20.38
CA PRO A 218 16.11 -12.22 19.62
C PRO A 218 16.08 -11.42 18.31
N ASN A 219 14.90 -10.93 17.91
CA ASN A 219 14.70 -10.11 16.71
C ASN A 219 14.96 -8.62 16.95
N GLY A 220 15.33 -8.21 18.18
CA GLY A 220 15.74 -6.83 18.47
C GLY A 220 14.61 -5.82 18.67
N HIS A 221 13.40 -6.26 19.03
CA HIS A 221 12.29 -5.37 19.39
C HIS A 221 12.69 -4.37 20.48
N LYS A 222 12.09 -3.18 20.42
CA LYS A 222 12.37 -2.07 21.33
C LYS A 222 11.09 -1.50 21.90
N THR A 223 11.15 -1.06 23.14
CA THR A 223 10.15 -0.15 23.68
C THR A 223 10.44 1.25 23.13
N SER A 224 9.47 1.84 22.45
CA SER A 224 9.62 3.09 21.71
C SER A 224 8.55 4.10 22.13
N ALA A 225 8.95 5.32 22.48
CA ALA A 225 8.04 6.42 22.78
C ALA A 225 8.31 7.61 21.86
N SER A 226 7.26 8.22 21.34
CA SER A 226 7.31 9.32 20.38
C SER A 226 6.66 10.59 20.91
N LEU A 227 7.15 11.74 20.44
CA LEU A 227 6.57 13.05 20.72
C LEU A 227 6.54 13.90 19.44
N TRP A 228 5.34 14.36 19.11
CA TRP A 228 5.04 15.08 17.88
C TRP A 228 4.28 16.37 18.17
N VAL A 229 4.52 17.41 17.39
CA VAL A 229 3.69 18.62 17.39
C VAL A 229 2.85 18.68 16.13
N TYR A 230 1.62 19.19 16.25
CA TYR A 230 0.66 19.28 15.16
C TYR A 230 0.09 20.70 15.03
N ASN A 231 -0.02 21.16 13.78
CA ASN A 231 -0.74 22.38 13.42
C ASN A 231 -2.01 22.01 12.66
N SER A 232 -3.16 22.36 13.24
CA SER A 232 -4.50 22.08 12.73
C SER A 232 -4.90 22.88 11.49
N ILE A 233 -4.28 24.04 11.26
CA ILE A 233 -4.51 24.91 10.10
C ILE A 233 -3.68 24.42 8.91
N LEU A 234 -2.38 24.25 9.12
CA LEU A 234 -1.43 23.78 8.11
C LEU A 234 -1.59 22.29 7.82
N LYS A 235 -2.23 21.54 8.73
CA LYS A 235 -2.35 20.08 8.72
C LYS A 235 -0.97 19.42 8.62
N LYS A 236 -0.04 19.88 9.47
CA LYS A 236 1.37 19.43 9.49
C LYS A 236 1.75 18.83 10.83
N VAL A 237 2.67 17.88 10.80
CA VAL A 237 3.28 17.25 11.97
C VAL A 237 4.80 17.36 11.93
N HIS A 238 5.40 17.47 13.11
CA HIS A 238 6.85 17.49 13.29
C HIS A 238 7.25 16.66 14.51
N LYS A 239 8.12 15.66 14.34
CA LYS A 239 8.62 14.84 15.45
C LYS A 239 9.65 15.65 16.22
N ILE A 240 9.42 15.89 17.51
CA ILE A 240 10.30 16.72 18.35
C ILE A 240 11.06 15.92 19.41
N GLY A 241 10.70 14.66 19.61
CA GLY A 241 11.35 13.82 20.60
C GLY A 241 11.08 12.35 20.37
N LYS A 242 12.03 11.52 20.83
CA LYS A 242 11.83 10.08 20.96
C LYS A 242 12.59 9.50 22.14
N TYR A 243 12.15 8.34 22.58
CA TYR A 243 12.85 7.44 23.48
C TYR A 243 12.77 6.04 22.89
N THR A 244 13.86 5.28 23.00
CA THR A 244 13.92 3.88 22.56
C THR A 244 14.77 3.09 23.53
N HIS A 245 14.34 1.88 23.90
CA HIS A 245 15.12 0.98 24.75
C HIS A 245 14.97 -0.47 24.29
N SER A 246 16.09 -1.16 24.09
CA SER A 246 16.10 -2.58 23.74
C SER A 246 16.89 -3.37 24.77
N ASN A 247 16.25 -4.29 25.48
CA ASN A 247 16.95 -5.21 26.38
C ASN A 247 17.90 -6.19 25.65
N ALA A 248 17.76 -6.34 24.33
CA ALA A 248 18.66 -7.18 23.53
C ALA A 248 20.01 -6.50 23.25
N THR A 249 20.05 -5.17 23.15
CA THR A 249 21.25 -4.41 22.73
C THR A 249 21.72 -3.38 23.75
N MET A 250 20.98 -3.17 24.84
CA MET A 250 21.28 -2.21 25.90
C MET A 250 21.27 -2.90 27.27
N GLU A 251 21.70 -2.19 28.31
CA GLU A 251 21.58 -2.67 29.69
C GLU A 251 20.13 -3.04 29.99
N TYR A 252 19.92 -4.24 30.51
CA TYR A 252 18.59 -4.76 30.80
C TYR A 252 17.83 -3.81 31.73
N LYS A 253 16.56 -3.55 31.41
CA LYS A 253 15.62 -2.83 32.26
C LYS A 253 14.33 -3.61 32.41
N ASP A 254 13.86 -3.73 33.64
CA ASP A 254 12.55 -4.30 33.90
C ASP A 254 11.41 -3.35 33.46
N VAL A 255 10.18 -3.83 33.56
CA VAL A 255 8.98 -3.08 33.15
C VAL A 255 8.80 -1.76 33.93
N PHE A 256 9.18 -1.72 35.21
CA PHE A 256 9.05 -0.51 36.04
C PHE A 256 10.13 0.51 35.70
N GLU A 257 11.35 0.07 35.40
CA GLU A 257 12.46 0.91 34.96
C GLU A 257 12.15 1.54 33.60
N GLN A 258 11.68 0.76 32.64
CA GLN A 258 11.25 1.28 31.33
C GLN A 258 10.07 2.26 31.48
N ALA A 259 9.07 1.95 32.32
CA ALA A 259 7.97 2.87 32.59
C ALA A 259 8.46 4.21 33.17
N ASN A 260 9.41 4.16 34.12
CA ASN A 260 9.99 5.34 34.74
C ASN A 260 10.76 6.21 33.72
N ASP A 261 11.49 5.61 32.80
CA ASP A 261 12.18 6.33 31.73
C ASP A 261 11.20 7.03 30.78
N ILE A 262 10.14 6.34 30.35
CA ILE A 262 9.09 6.92 29.50
C ILE A 262 8.40 8.10 30.19
N ILE A 263 8.06 7.96 31.48
CA ILE A 263 7.46 9.04 32.26
C ILE A 263 8.43 10.23 32.33
N LYS A 264 9.71 10.00 32.63
CA LYS A 264 10.72 11.07 32.67
C LYS A 264 10.90 11.74 31.30
N PHE A 265 10.88 10.98 30.22
CA PHE A 265 10.95 11.49 28.84
C PHE A 265 9.79 12.46 28.53
N TYR A 266 8.56 12.09 28.85
CA TYR A 266 7.44 13.01 28.64
C TYR A 266 7.50 14.20 29.60
N LEU A 267 7.81 14.00 30.89
CA LEU A 267 7.91 15.09 31.87
C LEU A 267 9.01 16.09 31.56
N SER A 268 10.16 15.65 31.01
CA SER A 268 11.23 16.57 30.59
C SER A 268 10.76 17.46 29.44
N SER A 269 9.93 16.93 28.55
CA SER A 269 9.31 17.67 27.45
C SER A 269 8.25 18.67 27.93
N LEU A 270 7.51 18.37 29.01
CA LEU A 270 6.53 19.30 29.60
C LEU A 270 7.18 20.55 30.21
N LYS A 271 8.42 20.48 30.71
CA LYS A 271 9.07 21.59 31.44
C LYS A 271 9.27 22.85 30.57
N ASN A 272 9.25 22.71 29.25
CA ASN A 272 9.58 23.78 28.32
C ASN A 272 8.37 24.28 27.52
N SER A 273 7.14 23.87 27.83
CA SER A 273 5.95 24.39 27.14
C SER A 273 4.76 24.61 28.06
N THR A 274 4.25 25.84 28.06
CA THR A 274 3.04 26.24 28.79
C THR A 274 1.80 25.51 28.28
N ILE A 275 1.74 25.20 26.97
CA ILE A 275 0.67 24.42 26.33
C ILE A 275 0.53 23.04 27.00
N PHE A 276 1.64 22.39 27.35
CA PHE A 276 1.63 21.10 28.04
C PHE A 276 1.07 21.15 29.45
N ILE A 277 1.39 22.23 30.20
CA ILE A 277 1.02 22.35 31.60
C ILE A 277 -0.48 22.60 31.75
N GLU A 278 -1.06 23.38 30.83
CA GLU A 278 -2.49 23.76 30.88
C GLU A 278 -3.42 22.60 30.50
N SER A 279 -3.04 21.76 29.53
CA SER A 279 -3.94 20.72 28.98
C SER A 279 -3.58 19.28 29.42
N GLY A 280 -2.39 19.09 29.99
CA GLY A 280 -1.78 17.77 30.11
C GLY A 280 -1.48 17.13 28.75
N LEU A 281 -0.92 15.92 28.78
CA LEU A 281 -0.58 15.13 27.59
C LEU A 281 -1.32 13.81 27.64
N THR A 282 -1.98 13.47 26.55
CA THR A 282 -2.58 12.14 26.34
C THR A 282 -1.64 11.34 25.45
N ILE A 283 -1.34 10.12 25.87
CA ILE A 283 -0.33 9.25 25.27
C ILE A 283 -1.01 7.95 24.88
N ASN A 284 -1.01 7.67 23.58
CA ASN A 284 -1.58 6.47 23.00
C ASN A 284 -0.61 5.31 23.15
N VAL A 285 -1.00 4.24 23.81
CA VAL A 285 -0.13 3.09 24.09
C VAL A 285 -0.69 1.86 23.41
N ASP A 286 0.19 1.07 22.80
CA ASP A 286 -0.18 -0.28 22.35
C ASP A 286 -0.75 -1.10 23.52
N TRP A 287 -1.90 -1.72 23.32
CA TRP A 287 -2.53 -2.62 24.29
C TRP A 287 -2.27 -4.11 24.00
N GLY A 288 -1.68 -4.45 22.84
CA GLY A 288 -1.26 -5.80 22.44
C GLY A 288 -0.04 -6.31 23.22
N ALA A 289 0.20 -7.63 23.17
CA ALA A 289 1.42 -8.29 23.68
C ALA A 289 1.90 -7.87 25.09
N GLY A 290 0.96 -7.60 26.02
CA GLY A 290 1.29 -7.17 27.40
C GLY A 290 1.22 -5.66 27.64
N GLY A 291 0.97 -4.86 26.60
CA GLY A 291 0.81 -3.41 26.66
C GLY A 291 -0.32 -2.95 27.60
N ARG A 292 -1.42 -3.69 27.71
CA ARG A 292 -2.48 -3.37 28.68
C ARG A 292 -1.99 -3.36 30.13
N ALA A 293 -1.20 -4.36 30.51
CA ALA A 293 -0.59 -4.39 31.84
C ALA A 293 0.46 -3.28 32.00
N PHE A 294 1.15 -2.92 30.92
CA PHE A 294 2.10 -1.80 30.92
C PHE A 294 1.43 -0.44 31.12
N ILE A 295 0.25 -0.22 30.54
CA ILE A 295 -0.57 0.98 30.78
C ILE A 295 -0.90 1.12 32.28
N ASP A 296 -1.28 0.02 32.95
CA ASP A 296 -1.53 0.03 34.39
C ASP A 296 -0.26 0.41 35.19
N VAL A 297 0.90 -0.12 34.79
CA VAL A 297 2.20 0.24 35.39
C VAL A 297 2.49 1.72 35.19
N LEU A 298 2.39 2.25 33.96
CA LEU A 298 2.61 3.67 33.66
C LEU A 298 1.67 4.57 34.49
N ASN A 299 0.39 4.22 34.56
CA ASN A 299 -0.61 4.99 35.30
C ASN A 299 -0.41 4.95 36.83
N ARG A 300 0.16 3.87 37.36
CA ARG A 300 0.56 3.77 38.76
C ARG A 300 1.85 4.55 39.04
N GLU A 301 2.88 4.35 38.22
CA GLU A 301 4.23 4.88 38.42
C GLU A 301 4.27 6.41 38.23
N LYS A 302 3.45 6.97 37.33
CA LYS A 302 3.40 8.43 37.11
C LYS A 302 3.05 9.20 38.39
N LEU A 303 2.31 8.60 39.33
CA LEU A 303 1.91 9.25 40.57
C LEU A 303 3.08 9.57 41.51
N LYS A 304 4.26 8.98 41.27
CA LYS A 304 5.50 9.29 42.01
C LYS A 304 6.08 10.66 41.63
N TYR A 305 5.64 11.25 40.53
CA TYR A 305 6.18 12.50 40.00
C TYR A 305 5.22 13.66 40.21
N ARG A 306 5.75 14.83 40.61
CA ARG A 306 4.96 16.06 40.89
C ARG A 306 3.98 16.41 39.76
N TYR A 307 4.38 16.25 38.51
CA TYR A 307 3.57 16.56 37.32
C TYR A 307 3.03 15.32 36.62
N GLY A 308 3.18 14.11 37.18
CA GLY A 308 2.80 12.88 36.50
C GLY A 308 1.29 12.74 36.28
N ARG A 309 0.45 13.44 37.06
CA ARG A 309 -1.00 13.52 36.81
C ARG A 309 -1.37 14.24 35.50
N LEU A 310 -0.44 15.02 34.93
CA LEU A 310 -0.62 15.65 33.63
C LEU A 310 -0.44 14.65 32.48
N LEU A 311 0.16 13.48 32.72
CA LEU A 311 0.27 12.42 31.72
C LEU A 311 -0.93 11.48 31.81
N ARG A 312 -1.59 11.22 30.69
CA ARG A 312 -2.73 10.30 30.57
C ARG A 312 -2.37 9.21 29.57
N PHE A 313 -2.04 8.01 30.06
CA PHE A 313 -1.73 6.87 29.22
C PHE A 313 -3.02 6.07 28.97
N GLU A 314 -3.35 5.86 27.71
CA GLU A 314 -4.57 5.19 27.27
C GLU A 314 -4.32 4.24 26.08
N GLU A 315 -5.25 3.32 25.86
CA GLU A 315 -5.16 2.32 24.79
C GLU A 315 -5.35 2.98 23.42
N VAL A 316 -4.48 2.68 22.46
CA VAL A 316 -4.64 3.14 21.07
C VAL A 316 -5.68 2.31 20.30
N ASP A 317 -6.55 2.96 19.52
CA ASP A 317 -7.41 2.26 18.56
C ASP A 317 -6.63 1.90 17.28
N LYS A 318 -6.21 0.64 17.19
CA LYS A 318 -5.50 0.11 16.01
C LYS A 318 -6.42 -0.24 14.84
N SER A 319 -7.73 -0.28 15.04
CA SER A 319 -8.71 -0.74 14.03
C SER A 319 -8.90 0.26 12.88
N ILE A 320 -8.41 1.49 13.06
CA ILE A 320 -8.62 2.60 12.12
C ILE A 320 -7.92 2.35 10.77
N TRP A 321 -6.75 1.71 10.76
CA TRP A 321 -5.95 1.48 9.54
C TRP A 321 -5.27 0.10 9.55
N ILE A 322 -5.31 -0.61 8.42
CA ILE A 322 -4.42 -1.77 8.21
C ILE A 322 -2.98 -1.27 7.98
N VAL A 323 -1.97 -2.08 8.34
CA VAL A 323 -0.55 -1.68 8.35
C VAL A 323 -0.09 -1.01 7.05
N VAL A 324 -0.45 -1.57 5.89
CA VAL A 324 -0.08 -1.03 4.57
C VAL A 324 -0.63 0.39 4.37
N ASP A 325 -1.87 0.63 4.78
CA ASP A 325 -2.50 1.93 4.64
C ASP A 325 -1.85 2.95 5.60
N ARG A 326 -1.38 2.51 6.78
CA ARG A 326 -0.58 3.35 7.71
C ARG A 326 0.73 3.80 7.05
N VAL A 327 1.45 2.86 6.45
CA VAL A 327 2.72 3.11 5.74
C VAL A 327 2.49 4.08 4.58
N ASN A 328 1.46 3.83 3.77
CA ASN A 328 1.10 4.71 2.66
C ASN A 328 0.74 6.13 3.13
N ALA A 329 0.02 6.24 4.25
CA ALA A 329 -0.34 7.51 4.85
C ALA A 329 0.89 8.32 5.29
N PHE A 330 1.87 7.66 5.92
CA PHE A 330 3.14 8.27 6.30
C PHE A 330 3.96 8.69 5.09
N ILE A 331 4.10 7.83 4.07
CA ILE A 331 4.77 8.15 2.81
C ILE A 331 4.13 9.41 2.19
N GLY A 332 2.80 9.44 2.05
CA GLY A 332 2.07 10.58 1.50
C GLY A 332 2.28 11.87 2.29
N ALA A 333 2.31 11.79 3.62
CA ALA A 333 2.57 12.94 4.49
C ALA A 333 4.02 13.45 4.39
N MET A 334 5.02 12.57 4.31
CA MET A 334 6.44 12.94 4.18
C MET A 334 6.74 13.57 2.83
N ILE A 335 6.27 12.92 1.76
CA ILE A 335 6.43 13.34 0.38
C ILE A 335 5.82 14.74 0.16
N SER A 336 4.63 14.98 0.70
CA SER A 336 3.94 16.27 0.59
C SER A 336 4.52 17.37 1.51
N GLY A 337 5.57 17.07 2.28
CA GLY A 337 6.18 18.01 3.22
C GLY A 337 5.25 18.41 4.38
N LYS A 338 4.26 17.56 4.67
CA LYS A 338 3.36 17.69 5.81
C LYS A 338 3.88 16.99 7.06
N MET A 339 4.79 16.01 6.90
CA MET A 339 5.47 15.31 7.98
C MET A 339 6.98 15.54 7.88
N THR A 340 7.59 15.90 9.01
CA THR A 340 9.03 16.15 9.14
C THR A 340 9.52 15.72 10.51
N HIS A 341 10.83 15.58 10.67
CA HIS A 341 11.48 15.24 11.92
C HIS A 341 12.41 16.37 12.35
N ASP A 342 12.57 16.58 13.66
CA ASP A 342 13.52 17.56 14.16
C ASP A 342 14.95 17.11 13.86
N ILE A 343 15.80 18.05 13.45
CA ILE A 343 17.20 17.79 13.11
C ILE A 343 18.00 17.13 14.23
N ILE A 344 17.63 17.36 15.50
CA ILE A 344 18.29 16.70 16.64
C ILE A 344 18.11 15.17 16.62
N LEU A 345 17.08 14.66 15.95
CA LEU A 345 16.75 13.25 15.93
C LEU A 345 17.51 12.47 14.84
N GLU A 346 18.13 13.16 13.87
CA GLU A 346 18.74 12.56 12.68
C GLU A 346 19.73 11.44 13.03
N ALA A 347 20.71 11.73 13.89
CA ALA A 347 21.75 10.76 14.26
C ALA A 347 21.19 9.54 15.00
N SER A 348 20.06 9.69 15.68
CA SER A 348 19.43 8.61 16.43
C SER A 348 18.41 7.81 15.61
N ASN A 349 18.02 8.29 14.42
CA ASN A 349 16.97 7.70 13.60
C ASN A 349 17.48 6.52 12.76
N THR A 350 17.63 5.37 13.41
CA THR A 350 18.23 4.18 12.81
C THR A 350 17.22 3.16 12.28
N GLU A 351 15.97 3.18 12.76
CA GLU A 351 14.95 2.19 12.34
C GLU A 351 14.28 2.51 11.01
N TYR A 352 13.82 3.74 10.81
CA TYR A 352 13.14 4.14 9.57
C TYR A 352 13.92 3.80 8.27
N PRO A 353 15.26 3.95 8.21
CA PRO A 353 16.05 3.50 7.06
C PRO A 353 16.06 1.97 6.85
N MET A 354 15.86 1.20 7.93
CA MET A 354 15.89 -0.26 7.93
C MET A 354 14.56 -0.91 7.59
N ILE A 355 13.42 -0.21 7.73
CA ILE A 355 12.10 -0.74 7.35
C ILE A 355 12.08 -1.01 5.84
N GLN A 356 11.85 -2.27 5.46
CA GLN A 356 11.84 -2.71 4.06
C GLN A 356 10.45 -3.18 3.62
N TRP A 357 10.15 -3.00 2.34
CA TRP A 357 9.11 -3.77 1.68
C TRP A 357 9.50 -5.25 1.67
N LYS A 358 8.56 -6.12 2.01
CA LYS A 358 8.74 -7.57 1.95
C LYS A 358 8.80 -8.01 0.49
N GLU A 359 9.92 -8.63 0.11
CA GLU A 359 10.03 -9.23 -1.21
C GLU A 359 9.03 -10.37 -1.36
N LYS A 360 8.15 -10.28 -2.36
CA LYS A 360 7.25 -11.38 -2.73
C LYS A 360 7.57 -11.83 -4.14
N PRO A 361 8.46 -12.84 -4.26
CA PRO A 361 8.78 -13.54 -5.50
C PRO A 361 7.61 -13.69 -6.46
N ASN A 362 6.44 -14.09 -5.96
CA ASN A 362 5.29 -14.47 -6.77
C ASN A 362 4.20 -13.39 -6.80
N GLY A 363 4.51 -12.12 -6.56
CA GLY A 363 3.49 -11.06 -6.55
C GLY A 363 2.64 -11.04 -5.28
N GLY A 364 1.55 -10.27 -5.31
CA GLY A 364 0.62 -10.08 -4.19
C GLY A 364 0.68 -8.68 -3.56
N LYS A 365 -0.28 -8.42 -2.65
CA LYS A 365 -0.42 -7.12 -1.96
C LYS A 365 0.89 -6.68 -1.32
N GLU A 366 1.17 -5.38 -1.27
CA GLU A 366 2.34 -4.86 -0.56
C GLU A 366 2.28 -5.24 0.93
N GLU A 367 3.42 -5.56 1.53
CA GLU A 367 3.60 -5.81 2.97
C GLU A 367 4.97 -5.26 3.36
N ILE A 368 5.11 -4.73 4.57
CA ILE A 368 6.42 -4.44 5.15
C ILE A 368 6.97 -5.67 5.87
N ILE A 369 8.29 -5.74 6.01
CA ILE A 369 8.92 -6.72 6.91
C ILE A 369 8.62 -6.26 8.34
N ASP A 370 8.06 -7.17 9.14
CA ASP A 370 7.77 -7.01 10.59
C ASP A 370 9.08 -7.09 11.39
N LEU A 371 9.93 -6.07 11.20
CA LEU A 371 11.26 -5.94 11.79
C LEU A 371 11.72 -4.49 11.69
N TYR A 372 12.25 -3.95 12.80
CA TYR A 372 12.71 -2.56 12.91
C TYR A 372 11.61 -1.51 12.73
N ASP A 373 10.38 -1.82 13.13
CA ASP A 373 9.21 -0.96 13.00
C ASP A 373 8.65 -0.43 14.33
N ASP A 374 9.26 -0.75 15.47
CA ASP A 374 8.77 -0.33 16.80
C ASP A 374 8.72 1.22 16.93
N GLU A 375 9.70 1.95 16.39
CA GLU A 375 9.66 3.42 16.31
C GLU A 375 8.53 3.92 15.40
N PHE A 376 8.30 3.25 14.27
CA PHE A 376 7.23 3.60 13.33
C PHE A 376 5.85 3.33 13.94
N ASP A 377 5.68 2.22 14.65
CA ASP A 377 4.44 1.88 15.34
C ASP A 377 4.13 2.88 16.45
N SER A 378 5.14 3.26 17.25
CA SER A 378 5.03 4.33 18.24
C SER A 378 4.62 5.67 17.61
N ASP A 379 5.17 6.01 16.45
CA ASP A 379 4.80 7.21 15.70
C ASP A 379 3.38 7.12 15.13
N TYR A 380 2.98 5.95 14.61
CA TYR A 380 1.62 5.72 14.15
C TYR A 380 0.63 5.87 15.30
N TYR A 381 0.90 5.33 16.48
CA TYR A 381 -0.02 5.45 17.62
C TYR A 381 -0.22 6.91 18.03
N ALA A 382 0.84 7.71 18.02
CA ALA A 382 0.75 9.16 18.27
C ALA A 382 -0.14 9.87 17.23
N LEU A 383 -0.05 9.46 15.96
CA LEU A 383 -0.66 10.16 14.84
C LEU A 383 -1.96 9.53 14.32
N SER A 384 -2.40 8.40 14.87
CA SER A 384 -3.46 7.53 14.34
C SER A 384 -4.76 8.28 14.00
N GLU A 385 -5.20 9.19 14.87
CA GLU A 385 -6.40 10.01 14.66
C GLU A 385 -6.21 11.16 13.66
N TYR A 386 -4.98 11.61 13.45
CA TYR A 386 -4.64 12.82 12.71
C TYR A 386 -4.10 12.55 11.31
N ILE A 387 -3.49 11.39 11.09
CA ILE A 387 -2.81 11.06 9.83
C ILE A 387 -3.78 11.09 8.64
N ARG A 388 -5.03 10.68 8.85
CA ARG A 388 -6.11 10.76 7.85
C ARG A 388 -6.36 12.19 7.39
N ASP A 389 -6.47 13.11 8.34
CA ASP A 389 -6.76 14.52 8.06
C ASP A 389 -5.59 15.20 7.37
N ILE A 390 -4.36 14.84 7.76
CA ILE A 390 -3.13 15.31 7.12
C ILE A 390 -3.12 14.90 5.65
N VAL A 391 -3.32 13.61 5.38
CA VAL A 391 -3.35 13.06 4.02
C VAL A 391 -4.46 13.69 3.18
N LYS A 392 -5.68 13.82 3.73
CA LYS A 392 -6.80 14.45 3.00
C LYS A 392 -6.55 15.92 2.66
N SER A 393 -5.66 16.60 3.40
CA SER A 393 -5.27 17.99 3.14
C SER A 393 -4.22 18.15 2.03
N VAL A 394 -3.62 17.06 1.56
CA VAL A 394 -2.64 17.08 0.46
C VAL A 394 -3.34 17.53 -0.82
N ASN A 395 -2.74 18.35 -1.68
CA ASN A 395 -3.43 18.80 -2.90
C ASN A 395 -3.46 17.72 -3.99
N ASN A 396 -2.51 16.78 -3.96
CA ASN A 396 -2.42 15.70 -4.92
C ASN A 396 -3.53 14.65 -4.65
N GLN A 397 -4.47 14.53 -5.59
CA GLN A 397 -5.61 13.63 -5.50
C GLN A 397 -5.22 12.15 -5.51
N LEU A 398 -4.16 11.77 -6.24
CA LEU A 398 -3.68 10.39 -6.26
C LEU A 398 -3.12 10.00 -4.90
N ILE A 399 -2.36 10.87 -4.23
CA ILE A 399 -1.91 10.60 -2.85
C ILE A 399 -3.13 10.28 -1.95
N LYS A 400 -4.26 10.97 -2.12
CA LYS A 400 -5.49 10.67 -1.36
C LYS A 400 -6.22 9.39 -1.77
N GLU A 401 -6.10 8.98 -3.04
CA GLU A 401 -6.78 7.79 -3.57
C GLU A 401 -5.96 6.51 -3.33
N TYR A 402 -4.65 6.65 -3.11
CA TYR A 402 -3.72 5.56 -2.78
C TYR A 402 -3.64 5.25 -1.28
N ILE A 403 -4.30 6.04 -0.43
CA ILE A 403 -4.36 5.92 1.03
C ILE A 403 -5.82 5.72 1.44
#